data_AF-A0A5M3MCW8-F1
#
_entry.id   AF-A0A5M3MCW8-F1
#
_cell.length_a   1.000
_cell.length_b   1.000
_cell.length_c   1.000
_cell.angle_alpha   90.00
_cell.angle_beta   90.00
_cell.angle_gamma   90.00
#
_symmetry.space_group_name_H-M   'P 1'
#
loop_
_entity.id
_entity.type
_entity.pdbx_description
1 polymer ?
#
loop_
_entity_poly.entity_id
_entity_poly.type
_entity_poly.pdbx_seq_one_letter_code
_entity_poly.pdbx_strand_id
1 'polypeptide(L)'
;MTGPRAQAAYVSLRGANSHDGYVRLGPGYRWFSISMFHQMHCLNQLRVNLVDPDGELASESHVQHCLNYLRQFFLCHADDTLEPGDFLQSEHIRGTISHTRQCRNWMKLEDAVDANWRDWLAYSQTL
;
A
#
# COMPACT_ATOMS: atom_id res chain seq x y z
N MET A 1 10.37 11.65 0.06
CA MET A 1 9.51 12.65 -0.62
C MET A 1 8.60 13.29 0.41
N THR A 2 8.87 14.53 0.81
CA THR A 2 7.98 15.34 1.67
C THR A 2 7.31 16.42 0.83
N GLY A 3 6.03 16.71 1.09
CA GLY A 3 5.26 17.75 0.40
C GLY A 3 3.82 17.33 0.05
N PRO A 4 2.95 18.26 -0.38
CA PRO A 4 1.54 18.02 -0.68
C PRO A 4 1.32 16.90 -1.72
N ARG A 5 2.27 16.74 -2.66
CA ARG A 5 2.25 15.68 -3.67
C ARG A 5 2.51 14.28 -3.10
N ALA A 6 3.26 14.17 -2.00
CA ALA A 6 3.47 12.90 -1.32
C ALA A 6 2.18 12.45 -0.62
N GLN A 7 1.47 13.38 0.05
CA GLN A 7 0.16 13.09 0.63
C GLN A 7 -0.84 12.66 -0.46
N ALA A 8 -0.91 13.40 -1.57
CA ALA A 8 -1.82 13.09 -2.67
C ALA A 8 -1.58 11.70 -3.27
N ALA A 9 -0.33 11.27 -3.41
CA ALA A 9 -0.02 9.92 -3.92
C ALA A 9 -0.50 8.80 -2.96
N TYR A 10 -0.33 8.96 -1.65
CA TYR A 10 -0.82 7.99 -0.66
C TYR A 10 -2.35 8.02 -0.51
N VAL A 11 -2.95 9.20 -0.59
CA VAL A 11 -4.41 9.38 -0.48
C VAL A 11 -5.13 8.96 -1.76
N SER A 12 -4.50 9.08 -2.94
CA SER A 12 -5.11 8.65 -4.22
C SER A 12 -5.46 7.17 -4.24
N LEU A 13 -4.76 6.34 -3.46
CA LEU A 13 -5.01 4.91 -3.34
C LEU A 13 -6.19 4.56 -2.42
N ARG A 14 -6.62 5.49 -1.56
CA ARG A 14 -7.74 5.35 -0.61
C ARG A 14 -8.41 6.70 -0.36
N GLY A 15 -8.94 7.30 -1.42
CA GLY A 15 -9.67 8.57 -1.33
C GLY A 15 -11.08 8.37 -0.77
N ALA A 16 -11.61 9.38 -0.08
CA ALA A 16 -13.02 9.40 0.28
C ALA A 16 -13.89 9.28 -0.99
N ASN A 17 -14.91 8.40 -0.95
CA ASN A 17 -15.74 7.98 -2.09
C ASN A 17 -15.04 7.07 -3.13
N SER A 18 -13.88 6.49 -2.80
CA SER A 18 -13.25 5.43 -3.58
C SER A 18 -13.59 4.04 -3.02
N HIS A 19 -13.21 2.99 -3.74
CA HIS A 19 -13.34 1.60 -3.31
C HIS A 19 -12.44 1.23 -2.12
N ASP A 20 -11.57 2.12 -1.64
CA ASP A 20 -10.62 1.91 -0.52
C ASP A 20 -9.76 0.64 -0.66
N GLY A 21 -9.53 0.21 -1.89
CA GLY A 21 -8.84 -1.05 -2.22
C GLY A 21 -9.65 -2.33 -1.98
N TYR A 22 -10.96 -2.24 -1.83
CA TYR A 22 -11.86 -3.39 -1.71
C TYR A 22 -12.49 -3.76 -3.06
N VAL A 23 -12.79 -5.05 -3.21
CA VAL A 23 -13.56 -5.60 -4.34
C VAL A 23 -14.72 -6.46 -3.84
N ARG A 24 -15.72 -6.60 -4.70
CA ARG A 24 -16.97 -7.34 -4.48
C ARG A 24 -17.05 -8.46 -5.50
N LEU A 25 -16.84 -9.70 -5.07
CA LEU A 25 -16.67 -10.86 -5.97
C LEU A 25 -17.57 -12.03 -5.62
N GLY A 26 -17.91 -12.83 -6.63
CA GLY A 26 -18.68 -14.07 -6.50
C GLY A 26 -20.16 -13.87 -6.16
N PRO A 27 -20.91 -14.97 -5.96
CA PRO A 27 -22.30 -14.92 -5.56
C PRO A 27 -22.47 -14.12 -4.26
N GLY A 28 -23.45 -13.21 -4.24
CA GLY A 28 -23.72 -12.35 -3.08
C GLY A 28 -22.72 -11.20 -2.88
N TYR A 29 -21.88 -10.88 -3.87
CA TYR A 29 -20.96 -9.74 -3.85
C TYR A 29 -20.11 -9.71 -2.57
N ARG A 30 -19.35 -10.78 -2.27
CA ARG A 30 -18.55 -10.86 -1.03
C ARG A 30 -17.45 -9.81 -1.00
N TRP A 31 -17.16 -9.27 0.19
CA TRP A 31 -16.05 -8.33 0.42
C TRP A 31 -14.69 -9.04 0.37
N PHE A 32 -13.76 -8.45 -0.36
CA PHE A 32 -12.34 -8.78 -0.31
C PHE A 32 -11.51 -7.50 -0.32
N SER A 33 -10.36 -7.52 0.34
CA SER A 33 -9.36 -6.45 0.24
C SER A 33 -8.24 -6.90 -0.68
N ILE A 34 -7.86 -6.04 -1.62
CA ILE A 34 -6.71 -6.26 -2.48
C ILE A 34 -5.44 -5.94 -1.69
N SER A 35 -4.53 -6.92 -1.57
CA SER A 35 -3.37 -6.85 -0.69
C SER A 35 -2.47 -5.62 -0.92
N MET A 36 -2.30 -5.18 -2.18
CA MET A 36 -1.50 -3.99 -2.52
C MET A 36 -2.03 -2.73 -1.82
N PHE A 37 -3.35 -2.49 -1.86
CA PHE A 37 -3.93 -1.32 -1.21
C PHE A 37 -3.89 -1.41 0.31
N HIS A 38 -3.87 -2.61 0.88
CA HIS A 38 -3.63 -2.78 2.31
C HIS A 38 -2.18 -2.49 2.69
N GLN A 39 -1.21 -2.92 1.90
CA GLN A 39 0.20 -2.59 2.10
C GLN A 39 0.43 -1.07 2.04
N MET A 40 -0.18 -0.40 1.05
CA MET A 40 -0.08 1.05 0.91
C MET A 40 -0.78 1.81 2.03
N HIS A 41 -1.90 1.30 2.55
CA HIS A 41 -2.53 1.83 3.76
C HIS A 41 -1.58 1.73 4.96
N CYS A 42 -1.01 0.54 5.23
CA CYS A 42 -0.06 0.34 6.31
C CYS A 42 1.14 1.29 6.19
N LEU A 43 1.70 1.44 4.99
CA LEU A 43 2.82 2.35 4.74
C LEU A 43 2.45 3.82 5.02
N ASN A 44 1.27 4.25 4.59
CA ASN A 44 0.81 5.62 4.87
C ASN A 44 0.57 5.84 6.38
N GLN A 45 -0.02 4.86 7.08
CA GLN A 45 -0.23 4.95 8.53
C GLN A 45 1.10 5.07 9.28
N LEU A 46 2.10 4.27 8.92
CA LEU A 46 3.45 4.37 9.48
C LEU A 46 4.06 5.76 9.20
N ARG A 47 3.92 6.29 7.98
CA ARG A 47 4.39 7.63 7.63
C ARG A 47 3.75 8.72 8.49
N VAL A 48 2.43 8.65 8.69
CA VAL A 48 1.70 9.64 9.51
C VAL A 48 2.15 9.54 10.97
N ASN A 49 2.19 8.34 11.53
CA ASN A 49 2.54 8.11 12.94
C ASN A 49 4.02 8.44 13.25
N LEU A 50 4.92 8.38 12.26
CA LEU A 50 6.31 8.82 12.45
C LEU A 50 6.43 10.35 12.56
N VAL A 51 5.53 11.09 11.91
CA VAL A 51 5.53 12.57 11.94
C VAL A 51 4.74 13.09 13.14
N ASP A 52 3.68 12.38 13.51
CA ASP A 52 2.80 12.72 14.63
C ASP A 52 2.58 11.48 15.52
N PRO A 53 3.53 11.15 16.41
CA PRO A 53 3.48 9.94 17.23
C PRO A 53 2.44 9.98 18.34
N ASP A 54 1.93 11.17 18.69
CA ASP A 54 0.90 11.38 19.71
C ASP A 54 -0.50 11.65 19.11
N GLY A 55 -0.62 11.61 17.77
CA GLY A 55 -1.86 11.89 17.06
C GLY A 55 -2.93 10.81 17.25
N GLU A 56 -4.20 11.15 16.97
CA GLU A 56 -5.34 10.22 17.15
C GLU A 56 -5.23 8.93 16.31
N LEU A 57 -4.47 8.98 15.21
CA LEU A 57 -4.22 7.83 14.33
C LEU A 57 -3.03 6.97 14.79
N ALA A 58 -2.25 7.45 15.75
CA ALA A 58 -1.07 6.80 16.31
C ALA A 58 -1.45 5.82 17.43
N SER A 59 -2.05 4.70 17.03
CA SER A 59 -2.28 3.57 17.95
C SER A 59 -1.11 2.58 17.88
N GLU A 60 -0.50 2.26 19.03
CA GLU A 60 0.59 1.27 19.12
C GLU A 60 0.16 -0.09 18.54
N SER A 61 -1.04 -0.56 18.87
CA SER A 61 -1.57 -1.83 18.37
C SER A 61 -1.73 -1.82 16.84
N HIS A 62 -2.12 -0.68 16.27
CA HIS A 62 -2.23 -0.52 14.82
C HIS A 62 -0.85 -0.52 14.15
N VAL A 63 0.15 0.15 14.74
CA VAL A 63 1.53 0.12 14.25
C VAL A 63 2.08 -1.31 14.26
N GLN A 64 1.92 -2.04 15.37
CA GLN A 64 2.34 -3.44 15.47
C GLN A 64 1.65 -4.34 14.43
N HIS A 65 0.34 -4.16 14.23
CA HIS A 65 -0.41 -4.86 13.19
C HIS A 65 0.16 -4.59 11.78
N CYS A 66 0.33 -3.32 11.42
CA CYS A 66 0.86 -2.90 10.12
C CYS A 66 2.25 -3.48 9.86
N LEU A 67 3.15 -3.41 10.86
CA LEU A 67 4.50 -3.97 10.75
C LEU A 67 4.46 -5.49 10.56
N ASN A 68 3.63 -6.23 11.31
CA ASN A 68 3.53 -7.66 11.15
C ASN A 68 2.88 -8.07 9.81
N TYR A 69 1.91 -7.31 9.31
CA TYR A 69 1.31 -7.55 7.99
C TYR A 69 2.33 -7.33 6.87
N LEU A 70 3.09 -6.23 6.89
CA LEU A 70 4.16 -5.98 5.93
C LEU A 70 5.27 -7.04 6.01
N ARG A 71 5.65 -7.46 7.23
CA ARG A 71 6.61 -8.56 7.43
C ARG A 71 6.15 -9.84 6.74
N GLN A 72 4.89 -10.25 6.95
CA GLN A 72 4.33 -11.45 6.30
C GLN A 72 4.33 -11.30 4.78
N PHE A 73 3.97 -10.13 4.25
CA PHE A 73 4.00 -9.87 2.81
C PHE A 73 5.42 -10.00 2.23
N PHE A 74 6.42 -9.37 2.87
CA PHE A 74 7.80 -9.47 2.41
C PHE A 74 8.34 -10.89 2.47
N LEU A 75 8.02 -11.65 3.53
CA LEU A 75 8.39 -13.06 3.64
C LEU A 75 7.70 -13.93 2.58
N CYS A 76 6.45 -13.62 2.21
CA CYS A 76 5.75 -14.30 1.13
C CYS A 76 6.35 -14.01 -0.25
N HIS A 77 6.85 -12.79 -0.47
CA HIS A 77 7.45 -12.42 -1.76
C HIS A 77 8.91 -12.90 -1.87
N ALA A 78 9.63 -12.94 -0.75
CA ALA A 78 11.02 -13.37 -0.66
C ALA A 78 11.89 -12.75 -1.77
N ASP A 79 11.82 -11.42 -1.90
CA ASP A 79 12.54 -10.67 -2.92
C ASP A 79 14.06 -10.90 -2.79
N ASP A 80 14.62 -11.64 -3.73
CA ASP A 80 16.01 -12.09 -3.78
C ASP A 80 16.89 -11.17 -4.62
N THR A 81 16.38 -9.99 -5.02
CA THR A 81 17.13 -9.05 -5.84
C THR A 81 18.34 -8.54 -5.06
N LEU A 82 19.54 -8.79 -5.58
CA LEU A 82 20.78 -8.34 -4.97
C LEU A 82 20.90 -6.81 -5.05
N GLU A 83 21.15 -6.19 -3.91
CA GLU A 83 21.45 -4.77 -3.81
C GLU A 83 22.95 -4.57 -4.09
N PRO A 84 23.33 -3.81 -5.13
CA PRO A 84 24.74 -3.60 -5.44
C PRO A 84 25.38 -2.72 -4.36
N GLY A 85 26.49 -3.19 -3.79
CA GLY A 85 27.26 -2.44 -2.80
C GLY A 85 28.56 -3.13 -2.42
N ASP A 86 29.58 -2.33 -2.06
CA ASP A 86 30.77 -2.81 -1.38
C ASP A 86 30.53 -2.68 0.13
N PHE A 87 29.92 -3.72 0.69
CA PHE A 87 29.53 -3.79 2.09
C PHE A 87 30.73 -3.94 3.06
N LEU A 88 31.96 -4.01 2.54
CA LEU A 88 33.19 -4.13 3.33
C LEU A 88 33.96 -2.81 3.46
N GLN A 89 33.61 -1.78 2.68
CA GLN A 89 34.23 -0.45 2.78
C GLN A 89 33.34 0.55 3.54
N SER A 90 33.91 1.25 4.52
CA SER A 90 33.18 2.10 5.48
C SER A 90 32.53 3.36 4.88
N GLU A 91 32.84 3.72 3.63
CA GLU A 91 32.31 4.91 2.97
C GLU A 91 30.98 4.68 2.21
N HIS A 92 30.31 3.55 2.44
CA HIS A 92 29.11 3.15 1.69
C HIS A 92 27.83 3.97 1.96
N ILE A 93 27.92 5.12 2.62
CA ILE A 93 26.76 5.89 3.09
C ILE A 93 26.56 7.16 2.26
N ARG A 94 26.75 7.14 0.95
CA ARG A 94 26.30 8.26 0.08
C ARG A 94 25.76 7.79 -1.26
N GLY A 95 24.51 7.36 -1.22
CA GLY A 95 23.57 7.64 -2.31
C GLY A 95 23.25 6.45 -3.20
N THR A 96 21.99 6.02 -3.08
CA THR A 96 21.24 5.20 -4.03
C THR A 96 21.75 3.78 -4.25
N ILE A 97 21.30 2.90 -3.38
CA ILE A 97 20.94 1.53 -3.76
C ILE A 97 19.87 1.66 -4.85
N SER A 98 20.30 1.81 -6.10
CA SER A 98 19.41 1.97 -7.25
C SER A 98 19.74 0.89 -8.25
N HIS A 99 19.30 -0.32 -7.96
CA HIS A 99 19.10 -1.34 -8.97
C HIS A 99 17.74 -1.17 -9.63
N THR A 100 17.68 -1.44 -10.93
CA THR A 100 16.43 -1.31 -11.69
C THR A 100 15.43 -2.35 -11.22
N ARG A 101 14.33 -1.90 -10.64
CA ARG A 101 13.14 -2.72 -10.35
C ARG A 101 12.21 -2.69 -11.55
N GLN A 102 11.71 -3.85 -11.98
CA GLN A 102 10.62 -3.92 -12.94
C GLN A 102 9.30 -4.09 -12.17
N CYS A 103 8.52 -3.01 -12.11
CA CYS A 103 7.23 -3.04 -11.43
C CYS A 103 6.17 -3.73 -12.30
N ARG A 104 5.24 -4.45 -11.65
CA ARG A 104 3.96 -4.77 -12.29
C ARG A 104 3.20 -3.45 -12.54
N ASN A 105 2.41 -3.41 -13.62
CA ASN A 105 1.58 -2.26 -13.91
C ASN A 105 0.40 -2.21 -12.92
N TRP A 106 0.56 -1.46 -11.84
CA TRP A 106 -0.44 -1.29 -10.78
C TRP A 106 -1.65 -0.48 -11.24
N MET A 107 -1.53 0.37 -12.27
CA MET A 107 -2.68 1.11 -12.83
C MET A 107 -3.72 0.16 -13.42
N LYS A 108 -3.29 -0.95 -14.05
CA LYS A 108 -4.24 -1.98 -14.50
C LYS A 108 -5.00 -2.65 -13.35
N LEU A 109 -4.38 -2.75 -12.17
CA LEU A 109 -5.05 -3.27 -10.98
C LEU A 109 -6.06 -2.24 -10.46
N GLU A 110 -5.70 -0.96 -10.41
CA GLU A 110 -6.64 0.13 -10.11
C GLU A 110 -7.84 0.11 -11.05
N ASP A 111 -7.62 0.12 -12.37
CA ASP A 111 -8.69 0.10 -13.38
C ASP A 111 -9.68 -1.05 -13.15
N ALA A 112 -9.16 -2.23 -12.79
CA ALA A 112 -9.97 -3.42 -12.52
C ALA A 112 -10.78 -3.29 -11.22
N VAL A 113 -10.19 -2.72 -10.18
CA VAL A 113 -10.87 -2.50 -8.89
C VAL A 113 -11.93 -1.41 -9.03
N ASP A 114 -11.64 -0.34 -9.77
CA ASP A 114 -12.59 0.72 -10.13
C ASP A 114 -13.78 0.18 -10.92
N ALA A 115 -13.53 -0.65 -11.93
CA ALA A 115 -14.60 -1.30 -12.69
C ALA A 115 -15.48 -2.18 -11.80
N ASN A 116 -14.84 -3.02 -10.96
CA ASN A 116 -15.55 -3.86 -10.02
C ASN A 116 -16.42 -3.05 -9.03
N TRP A 117 -15.91 -1.92 -8.56
CA TRP A 117 -16.65 -1.04 -7.65
C TRP A 117 -17.84 -0.37 -8.33
N ARG A 118 -17.70 0.08 -9.58
CA ARG A 118 -18.83 0.60 -10.37
C ARG A 118 -19.92 -0.45 -10.57
N ASP A 119 -19.54 -1.69 -10.87
CA ASP A 119 -20.49 -2.79 -11.03
C ASP A 119 -21.25 -3.06 -9.72
N TRP A 120 -20.54 -3.04 -8.59
CA TRP A 120 -21.17 -3.14 -7.27
C TRP A 120 -22.12 -1.99 -6.99
N LEU A 121 -21.72 -0.74 -7.24
CA LEU A 121 -22.57 0.43 -6.99
C LEU A 121 -23.86 0.34 -7.82
N ALA A 122 -23.77 -0.06 -9.09
CA ALA A 122 -24.93 -0.27 -9.96
C ALA A 122 -25.86 -1.37 -9.42
N TYR A 123 -25.32 -2.51 -9.00
CA TYR A 123 -26.11 -3.58 -8.39
C TYR A 123 -26.77 -3.15 -7.07
N SER A 124 -26.01 -2.48 -6.20
CA SER A 124 -26.49 -2.10 -4.86
C SER A 124 -27.66 -1.11 -4.87
N GLN A 125 -27.83 -0.36 -5.96
CA GLN A 125 -28.98 0.53 -6.18
C GLN A 125 -30.26 -0.20 -6.58
N THR A 126 -30.15 -1.48 -6.97
CA THR A 126 -31.30 -2.33 -7.35
C THR A 126 -31.81 -3.19 -6.20
N LEU A 127 -31.13 -3.15 -5.05
CA LEU A 127 -31.54 -3.79 -3.79
C LEU A 127 -32.57 -2.93 -3.07
#